data_AF-A0A969CN82-F1
#
_entry.id   AF-A0A969CN82-F1
#
_cell.length_a   1.000
_cell.length_b   1.000
_cell.length_c   1.000
_cell.angle_alpha   90.00
_cell.angle_beta   90.00
_cell.angle_gamma   90.00
#
_symmetry.space_group_name_H-M   'P 1'
#
loop_
_entity.id
_entity.type
_entity.pdbx_description
1 polymer ?
#
loop_
_entity_poly.entity_id
_entity_poly.type
_entity_poly.pdbx_seq_one_letter_code
_entity_poly.pdbx_strand_id
1 'polypeptide(L)' 'MANKFKVDIAESLDTLKKRLKTQRTAQGQKRLQMLYWIKSGQLKTRQALAERLDRAESTLYRWLQTFAIRVWRVY' A
#
# COMPACT_ATOMS: atom_id res chain seq x y z
N MET A 1 10.77 -15.91 -1.58
CA MET A 1 9.76 -16.34 -0.58
C MET A 1 8.82 -15.18 -0.33
N ALA A 2 7.56 -15.30 -0.79
CA ALA A 2 6.63 -14.18 -0.78
C ALA A 2 5.81 -14.20 0.53
N ASN A 3 6.26 -13.42 1.53
CA ASN A 3 5.53 -13.28 2.79
C ASN A 3 4.20 -12.57 2.55
N LYS A 4 3.10 -13.27 2.88
CA LYS A 4 1.76 -12.69 2.90
C LYS A 4 1.71 -11.65 4.02
N PHE A 5 1.13 -10.49 3.74
CA PHE A 5 0.95 -9.46 4.76
C PHE A 5 -0.48 -8.96 4.75
N LYS A 6 -1.08 -8.82 5.94
CA LYS A 6 -2.39 -8.19 6.11
C LYS A 6 -2.18 -6.80 6.69
N VAL A 7 -2.80 -5.81 6.05
CA VAL A 7 -2.80 -4.44 6.53
C VAL A 7 -4.22 -4.05 6.80
N ASP A 8 -4.47 -3.59 8.02
CA ASP A 8 -5.73 -2.94 8.33
C ASP A 8 -5.58 -1.45 8.05
N ILE A 9 -6.25 -1.00 6.99
CA ILE A 9 -6.27 0.41 6.58
C ILE A 9 -7.61 0.96 7.05
N ALA A 10 -7.61 1.82 8.07
CA ALA A 10 -8.82 2.45 8.59
C ALA A 10 -9.49 3.37 7.55
N GLU A 11 -8.73 3.97 6.64
CA GLU A 11 -9.30 4.79 5.56
C GLU A 11 -10.04 3.94 4.52
N SER A 12 -11.24 4.37 4.15
CA SER A 12 -12.08 3.74 3.11
C SER A 12 -11.45 3.84 1.71
N LEU A 13 -11.86 2.93 0.81
CA LEU A 13 -11.45 2.96 -0.60
C LEU A 13 -11.85 4.28 -1.28
N ASP A 14 -13.02 4.81 -0.95
CA ASP A 14 -13.52 6.08 -1.49
C ASP A 14 -12.67 7.29 -1.09
N THR A 15 -12.24 7.37 0.18
CA THR A 15 -11.34 8.44 0.64
C THR A 15 -9.97 8.32 -0.02
N LEU A 16 -9.44 7.11 -0.16
CA LEU A 16 -8.20 6.86 -0.90
C LEU A 16 -8.32 7.29 -2.37
N LYS A 17 -9.43 6.94 -3.04
CA LYS A 17 -9.67 7.30 -4.45
C LYS A 17 -9.80 8.81 -4.64
N LYS A 18 -10.50 9.50 -3.73
CA LYS A 18 -10.59 10.97 -3.72
C LYS A 18 -9.21 11.61 -3.55
N ARG A 19 -8.45 11.17 -2.54
CA ARG A 19 -7.07 11.63 -2.30
C ARG A 19 -6.16 11.37 -3.50
N LEU A 20 -6.31 10.23 -4.16
CA LEU A 20 -5.50 9.87 -5.34
C LEU A 20 -5.76 10.82 -6.51
N LYS A 21 -7.01 11.25 -6.72
CA LYS A 21 -7.36 12.27 -7.71
C LYS A 21 -6.82 13.67 -7.36
N THR A 22 -6.75 14.02 -6.08
CA THR A 22 -6.25 15.34 -5.64
C THR A 22 -4.73 15.41 -5.57
N GLN A 23 -4.06 14.26 -5.47
CA GLN A 23 -2.62 14.20 -5.28
C GLN A 23 -1.86 14.58 -6.55
N ARG A 24 -1.14 15.72 -6.50
CA ARG A 24 -0.34 16.22 -7.62
C ARG A 24 1.08 15.64 -7.69
N THR A 25 1.57 15.03 -6.61
CA THR A 25 2.93 14.49 -6.56
C THR A 25 2.96 13.03 -7.02
N ALA A 26 3.89 12.68 -7.90
CA ALA A 26 4.07 11.31 -8.40
C ALA A 26 4.33 10.31 -7.26
N GLN A 27 5.10 10.71 -6.23
CA GLN A 27 5.35 9.86 -5.06
C GLN A 27 4.09 9.66 -4.21
N GLY A 28 3.27 10.70 -4.06
CA GLY A 28 1.99 10.61 -3.37
C GLY A 28 0.99 9.71 -4.10
N GLN A 29 0.95 9.77 -5.44
CA GLN A 29 0.09 8.90 -6.25
C GLN A 29 0.51 7.44 -6.08
N LYS A 30 1.81 7.13 -6.17
CA LYS A 30 2.34 5.77 -5.92
C LYS A 30 1.97 5.26 -4.51
N ARG A 31 2.06 6.11 -3.49
CA ARG A 31 1.65 5.78 -2.10
C ARG A 31 0.18 5.43 -2.00
N LEU A 32 -0.69 6.24 -2.58
CA LEU A 32 -2.13 6.02 -2.52
C LEU A 32 -2.55 4.80 -3.37
N GLN A 33 -1.88 4.58 -4.49
CA GLN A 33 -2.11 3.42 -5.35
C GLN A 33 -1.70 2.11 -4.67
N MET A 34 -0.59 2.11 -3.92
CA MET A 34 -0.21 1.01 -3.02
C MET A 34 -1.35 0.69 -2.03
N LEU A 35 -1.84 1.69 -1.30
CA LEU A 35 -2.92 1.52 -0.31
C LEU A 35 -4.21 1.00 -0.95
N TYR A 36 -4.54 1.49 -2.15
CA TYR A 36 -5.70 1.05 -2.92
C TYR A 36 -5.62 -0.44 -3.27
N TRP A 37 -4.48 -0.92 -3.79
CA TRP A 37 -4.32 -2.34 -4.14
C TRP A 37 -4.33 -3.28 -2.94
N ILE A 38 -3.77 -2.84 -1.82
CA ILE A 38 -3.80 -3.58 -0.55
C ILE A 38 -5.24 -3.70 -0.06
N LYS A 39 -5.98 -2.59 -0.02
CA LYS A 39 -7.37 -2.60 0.45
C LYS A 39 -8.31 -3.32 -0.52
N SER A 40 -8.03 -3.26 -1.82
CA SER A 40 -8.75 -4.02 -2.84
C SER A 40 -8.41 -5.53 -2.82
N GLY A 41 -7.40 -5.96 -2.06
CA GLY A 41 -6.97 -7.35 -1.99
C GLY A 41 -6.33 -7.90 -3.27
N GLN A 42 -6.02 -7.04 -4.25
CA GLN A 42 -5.43 -7.43 -5.54
C GLN A 42 -3.98 -7.92 -5.38
N LEU A 43 -3.26 -7.41 -4.39
CA LEU A 43 -1.87 -7.77 -4.12
C LEU A 43 -1.75 -8.28 -2.69
N LYS A 44 -1.43 -9.58 -2.56
CA LYS A 44 -1.32 -10.28 -1.27
C LYS A 44 0.10 -10.29 -0.71
N THR A 45 1.08 -9.86 -1.51
CA THR A 45 2.52 -9.97 -1.22
C THR A 45 3.23 -8.64 -1.45
N ARG A 46 4.21 -8.34 -0.59
CA ARG A 46 4.99 -7.09 -0.67
C ARG A 46 5.86 -7.05 -1.92
N GLN A 47 6.40 -8.20 -2.32
CA GLN A 47 7.23 -8.35 -3.52
C GLN A 47 6.48 -7.95 -4.79
N ALA A 48 5.25 -8.46 -4.97
CA ALA A 48 4.42 -8.12 -6.12
C ALA A 48 4.05 -6.63 -6.15
N LEU A 49 3.89 -6.01 -4.98
CA LEU A 49 3.70 -4.56 -4.86
C LEU A 49 4.97 -3.78 -5.24
N ALA A 50 6.14 -4.24 -4.77
CA ALA A 50 7.43 -3.63 -5.04
C ALA A 50 7.76 -3.65 -6.53
N GLU A 51 7.60 -4.80 -7.16
CA GLU A 51 7.76 -5.00 -8.60
C GLU A 51 6.82 -4.09 -9.39
N ARG A 52 5.54 -4.01 -9.00
CA ARG A 52 4.55 -3.24 -9.74
C ARG A 52 4.68 -1.72 -9.58
N LEU A 53 5.20 -1.25 -8.44
CA LEU A 53 5.46 0.17 -8.19
C LEU A 53 6.85 0.62 -8.67
N ASP A 54 7.68 -0.34 -9.07
CA ASP A 54 9.11 -0.17 -9.35
C ASP A 54 9.83 0.50 -8.16
N ARG A 55 9.61 -0.07 -6.97
CA ARG A 55 10.12 0.44 -5.69
C ARG A 55 10.56 -0.69 -4.78
N ALA A 56 11.63 -0.46 -4.02
CA ALA A 56 12.11 -1.42 -3.04
C ALA A 56 11.06 -1.71 -1.96
N GLU A 57 10.97 -2.97 -1.52
CA GLU A 57 10.06 -3.41 -0.44
C GLU A 57 10.25 -2.62 0.86
N SER A 58 11.48 -2.20 1.17
CA SER A 58 11.80 -1.37 2.33
C SER A 58 11.10 -0.01 2.29
N THR A 59 10.93 0.56 1.10
CA THR A 59 10.20 1.82 0.91
C THR A 59 8.70 1.63 1.16
N LEU A 60 8.15 0.52 0.65
CA LEU A 60 6.76 0.17 0.89
C LEU A 60 6.50 -0.11 2.38
N TYR A 61 7.43 -0.80 3.05
CA TYR A 61 7.33 -1.06 4.49
C TYR A 61 7.28 0.24 5.31
N ARG A 62 8.13 1.22 4.97
CA ARG A 62 8.10 2.55 5.61
C ARG A 62 6.77 3.26 5.37
N TRP A 63 6.26 3.25 4.13
CA TRP A 63 4.97 3.86 3.83
C TRP A 63 3.83 3.18 4.59
N LEU A 64 3.87 1.85 4.68
CA LEU A 64 2.93 1.09 5.48
C LEU A 64 3.01 1.44 6.95
N GLN A 65 4.19 1.60 7.54
CA GLN A 65 4.29 2.07 8.93
C GLN A 65 3.71 3.48 9.13
N THR A 66 3.81 4.35 8.13
CA THR A 66 3.25 5.71 8.23
C THR A 66 1.72 5.73 8.15
N PHE A 67 1.11 4.89 7.31
CA PHE A 67 -0.33 4.94 7.03
C PHE A 67 -1.14 3.85 7.72
N ALA A 68 -0.56 2.67 7.95
CA ALA A 68 -1.28 1.56 8.56
C ALA A 68 -1.22 1.66 10.07
N ILE A 69 -2.41 1.70 10.67
CA ILE A 69 -2.58 1.67 12.13
C ILE A 69 -2.20 0.29 12.68
N ARG A 70 -2.27 -0.78 11.87
CA ARG A 70 -1.80 -2.12 12.24
C ARG A 70 -1.37 -2.96 11.02
N VAL A 71 -0.11 -3.39 11.02
CA VAL A 71 0.44 -4.33 10.02
C VAL A 71 0.64 -5.69 10.67
N TRP A 72 -0.10 -6.70 10.22
CA TRP A 72 0.06 -8.07 10.70
C TRP A 72 0.99 -8.84 9.77
N ARG A 73 2.06 -9.40 10.34
CA ARG A 73 2.89 -10.40 9.66
C ARG A 73 2.17 -11.73 9.81
N VAL A 74 1.66 -12.27 8.71
CA VAL A 74 1.08 -13.61 8.69
C VAL A 74 2.22 -14.56 8.33
N TYR A 75 2.58 -15.43 9.27
CA TYR A 75 3.55 -16.51 9.07
C TYR A 75 2.92 -17.64 8.25
#